data_AF-A0A9J6DDV8-F1
#
_entry.id   AF-A0A9J6DDV8-F1
#
_cell.length_a   1.000
_cell.length_b   1.000
_cell.length_c   1.000
_cell.angle_alpha   90.00
_cell.angle_beta   90.00
_cell.angle_gamma   90.00
#
_symmetry.space_group_name_H-M   'P 1'
#
loop_
_entity.id
_entity.type
_entity.pdbx_description
1 polymer ?
#
loop_
_entity_poly.entity_id
_entity_poly.type
_entity_poly.pdbx_seq_one_letter_code
_entity_poly.pdbx_strand_id
1 'polypeptide(L)'
;MKWIDAKLWELGVTRHEQYKVAFLLDSTAMITLHTSKYGTVEIKPLALIWRLVPAYRPENTIMIDDIPRNFLMNPQSGLRVRPFRNAHVNQSTDRELLRLRQYLKDIARSVDDFTQLDHRKWESYMPKTVQSSATVYSKPTLPADDPEAPVSDDAKDDQQP
;
A
#
# COMPACT_ATOMS: atom_id res chain seq x y z
N MET A 1 2.30 -9.43 14.05
CA MET A 1 3.09 -8.18 14.00
C MET A 1 4.60 -8.37 14.22
N LYS A 2 5.06 -9.12 15.25
CA LYS A 2 6.51 -9.23 15.57
C LYS A 2 7.46 -9.47 14.38
N TRP A 3 7.09 -10.36 13.45
CA TRP A 3 7.92 -10.67 12.29
C TRP A 3 7.98 -9.56 11.24
N ILE A 4 6.86 -8.91 10.93
CA ILE A 4 6.83 -7.82 9.94
C ILE A 4 7.61 -6.61 10.47
N ASP A 5 7.43 -6.26 11.74
CA ASP A 5 8.13 -5.14 12.38
C ASP A 5 9.64 -5.37 12.40
N ALA A 6 10.09 -6.56 12.83
CA ALA A 6 11.50 -6.91 12.88
C ALA A 6 12.16 -6.83 11.49
N LYS A 7 11.49 -7.35 10.45
CA LYS A 7 12.04 -7.35 9.09
C LYS A 7 12.08 -5.97 8.46
N LEU A 8 11.02 -5.18 8.62
CA LEU A 8 11.02 -3.81 8.11
C LEU A 8 12.02 -2.90 8.85
N TRP A 9 12.26 -3.17 10.14
CA TRP A 9 13.30 -2.49 10.90
C TRP A 9 14.71 -2.82 10.41
N GLU A 10 14.99 -4.11 10.20
CA GLU A 10 16.28 -4.62 9.69
C GLU A 10 16.60 -4.04 8.31
N LEU A 11 15.60 -3.99 7.43
CA LEU A 11 15.73 -3.39 6.09
C LEU A 11 15.74 -1.85 6.09
N GLY A 12 15.58 -1.21 7.26
CA GLY A 12 15.56 0.25 7.40
C GLY A 12 14.29 0.92 6.85
N VAL A 13 13.26 0.15 6.50
CA VAL A 13 12.04 0.65 5.85
C VAL A 13 11.21 1.54 6.79
N THR A 14 11.05 1.14 8.04
CA THR A 14 10.23 1.90 9.03
C THR A 14 10.96 3.11 9.62
N ARG A 15 12.26 3.25 9.38
CA ARG A 15 13.11 4.33 9.92
C ARG A 15 13.62 5.30 8.87
N HIS A 16 13.16 5.18 7.63
CA HIS A 16 13.63 6.02 6.55
C HIS A 16 13.16 7.46 6.73
N GLU A 17 14.02 8.44 6.47
CA GLU A 17 13.69 9.87 6.65
C GLU A 17 12.87 10.43 5.48
N GLN A 18 13.04 9.86 4.28
CA GLN A 18 12.43 10.41 3.06
C GLN A 18 10.99 9.93 2.81
N TYR A 19 10.48 8.98 3.60
CA TYR A 19 9.10 8.50 3.47
C TYR A 19 8.59 7.92 4.80
N LYS A 20 7.28 7.67 4.87
CA LYS A 20 6.64 6.99 6.00
C LYS A 20 5.77 5.84 5.50
N VAL A 21 5.65 4.79 6.31
CA VAL A 21 4.70 3.69 6.10
C VAL A 21 3.43 4.05 6.87
N ALA A 22 2.27 4.03 6.20
CA ALA A 22 1.01 4.48 6.81
C ALA A 22 0.51 3.53 7.90
N PHE A 23 0.51 2.21 7.63
CA PHE A 23 0.13 1.18 8.58
C PHE A 23 0.65 -0.19 8.11
N LEU A 24 0.62 -1.17 9.01
CA LEU A 24 1.04 -2.54 8.76
C LEU A 24 -0.14 -3.49 8.97
N LEU A 25 -0.29 -4.46 8.08
CA LEU A 25 -1.25 -5.55 8.20
C LEU A 25 -0.47 -6.87 8.21
N ASP A 26 -0.88 -7.81 9.05
CA ASP A 26 -0.30 -9.15 9.12
C ASP A 26 -1.29 -10.24 8.67
N SER A 27 -0.90 -11.50 8.86
CA SER A 27 -1.72 -12.66 8.47
C SER A 27 -3.07 -12.71 9.17
N THR A 28 -3.27 -12.03 10.30
CA THR A 28 -4.58 -11.98 10.98
C THR A 28 -5.62 -11.17 10.20
N ALA A 29 -5.18 -10.29 9.31
CA ALA A 29 -6.03 -9.55 8.39
C ALA A 29 -6.32 -10.32 7.08
N MET A 30 -5.69 -11.49 6.88
CA MET A 30 -5.97 -12.36 5.73
C MET A 30 -7.24 -13.17 5.96
N ILE A 31 -7.87 -13.58 4.86
CA ILE A 31 -9.05 -14.44 4.88
C ILE A 31 -8.78 -15.76 4.17
N THR A 32 -9.36 -16.83 4.68
CA THR A 32 -9.32 -18.15 4.05
C THR A 32 -10.46 -18.29 3.05
N LEU A 33 -10.12 -18.60 1.81
CA LEU A 33 -11.07 -18.87 0.74
C LEU A 33 -10.93 -20.32 0.28
N HIS A 34 -12.06 -21.02 0.20
CA HIS A 34 -12.12 -22.33 -0.44
C HIS A 34 -12.49 -22.16 -1.90
N THR A 35 -11.63 -22.65 -2.79
CA THR A 35 -11.83 -22.59 -4.24
C THR A 35 -11.78 -23.99 -4.83
N SER A 36 -12.59 -24.26 -5.85
CA SER A 36 -12.57 -25.54 -6.56
C SER A 36 -11.24 -25.80 -7.27
N LYS A 37 -10.57 -24.74 -7.75
CA LYS A 37 -9.34 -24.82 -8.53
C LYS A 37 -8.07 -24.94 -7.68
N TYR A 38 -8.00 -24.24 -6.55
CA TYR A 38 -6.78 -24.13 -5.74
C TYR A 38 -6.92 -24.73 -4.35
N GLY A 39 -8.08 -25.28 -4.00
CA GLY A 39 -8.41 -25.70 -2.65
C GLY A 39 -8.49 -24.51 -1.71
N THR A 40 -8.05 -24.72 -0.47
CA THR A 40 -7.98 -23.70 0.58
C THR A 40 -6.80 -22.76 0.34
N VAL A 41 -7.07 -21.47 0.19
CA VAL A 41 -6.05 -20.44 -0.01
C VAL A 41 -6.27 -19.28 0.95
N GLU A 42 -5.19 -18.66 1.40
CA GLU A 42 -5.26 -17.41 2.17
C GLU A 42 -5.06 -16.21 1.24
N ILE A 43 -5.93 -15.21 1.38
CA ILE A 43 -6.01 -14.02 0.51
C ILE A 43 -5.82 -12.77 1.35
N LYS A 44 -5.26 -11.71 0.75
CA LYS A 44 -5.11 -10.37 1.33
C LYS A 44 -6.21 -9.46 0.76
N PRO A 45 -7.38 -9.33 1.42
CA PRO A 45 -8.52 -8.62 0.84
C PRO A 45 -8.36 -7.10 0.95
N LEU A 46 -8.04 -6.41 -0.15
CA LEU A 46 -7.93 -4.94 -0.16
C LEU A 46 -9.23 -4.23 0.26
N ALA A 47 -10.38 -4.90 0.13
CA ALA A 47 -11.66 -4.41 0.61
C ALA A 47 -11.65 -4.05 2.12
N LEU A 48 -10.81 -4.71 2.92
CA LEU A 48 -10.61 -4.34 4.33
C LEU A 48 -10.04 -2.91 4.44
N ILE A 49 -9.02 -2.58 3.65
CA ILE A 49 -8.41 -1.24 3.62
C ILE A 49 -9.41 -0.22 3.08
N TRP A 50 -10.07 -0.51 1.96
CA TRP A 50 -11.02 0.41 1.32
C TRP A 50 -12.20 0.78 2.24
N ARG A 51 -12.62 -0.14 3.11
CA ARG A 51 -13.67 0.13 4.09
C ARG A 51 -13.18 0.96 5.27
N LEU A 52 -11.95 0.75 5.73
CA LEU A 52 -11.39 1.43 6.91
C LEU A 52 -10.81 2.81 6.58
N VAL A 53 -10.32 3.00 5.35
CA VAL A 53 -9.68 4.25 4.91
C VAL A 53 -10.33 4.69 3.59
N PRO A 54 -11.42 5.49 3.66
CA PRO A 54 -12.24 5.84 2.49
C PRO A 54 -11.52 6.60 1.37
N ALA A 55 -10.32 7.13 1.64
CA ALA A 55 -9.47 7.76 0.62
C ALA A 55 -8.96 6.75 -0.43
N TYR A 56 -8.93 5.45 -0.09
CA TYR A 56 -8.47 4.39 -0.99
C TYR A 56 -9.64 3.57 -1.54
N ARG A 57 -9.55 3.23 -2.83
CA ARG A 57 -10.56 2.48 -3.60
C ARG A 57 -9.89 1.74 -4.77
N PRO A 58 -10.56 0.82 -5.47
CA PRO A 58 -9.95 0.09 -6.60
C PRO A 58 -9.29 1.00 -7.64
N GLU A 59 -9.86 2.17 -7.89
CA GLU A 59 -9.44 3.14 -8.91
C GLU A 59 -8.11 3.84 -8.58
N ASN A 60 -7.62 3.77 -7.34
CA ASN A 60 -6.38 4.43 -6.93
C ASN A 60 -5.46 3.54 -6.07
N THR A 61 -5.75 2.23 -6.00
CA THR A 61 -5.00 1.27 -5.20
C THR A 61 -4.32 0.24 -6.09
N ILE A 62 -3.02 0.03 -5.88
CA ILE A 62 -2.26 -1.06 -6.47
C ILE A 62 -1.57 -1.88 -5.38
N MET A 63 -1.61 -3.20 -5.51
CA MET A 63 -0.98 -4.17 -4.62
C MET A 63 0.11 -4.91 -5.37
N ILE A 64 1.32 -4.85 -4.82
CA ILE A 64 2.52 -5.45 -5.41
C ILE A 64 2.86 -6.71 -4.62
N ASP A 65 2.84 -7.87 -5.27
CA ASP A 65 3.12 -9.15 -4.62
C ASP A 65 3.66 -10.16 -5.65
N ASP A 66 4.61 -11.02 -5.28
CA ASP A 66 5.15 -12.04 -6.19
C ASP A 66 4.23 -13.26 -6.32
N ILE A 67 3.25 -13.38 -5.42
CA ILE A 67 2.32 -14.49 -5.32
C ILE A 67 0.91 -14.07 -5.82
N PRO A 68 0.49 -14.51 -7.01
CA PRO A 68 -0.79 -14.10 -7.60
C PRO A 68 -2.03 -14.45 -6.79
N ARG A 69 -2.00 -15.53 -6.02
CA ARG A 69 -3.15 -15.96 -5.22
C ARG A 69 -3.49 -14.93 -4.14
N ASN A 70 -2.52 -14.17 -3.61
CA ASN A 70 -2.74 -13.24 -2.51
C ASN A 70 -3.75 -12.13 -2.85
N PHE A 71 -3.91 -11.80 -4.14
CA PHE A 71 -4.85 -10.80 -4.63
C PHE A 71 -5.98 -11.41 -5.48
N LEU A 72 -6.34 -12.69 -5.26
CA LEU A 72 -7.38 -13.37 -6.03
C LEU A 72 -8.76 -12.69 -5.94
N MET A 73 -9.05 -12.00 -4.83
CA MET A 73 -10.30 -11.24 -4.64
C MET A 73 -10.21 -9.78 -5.11
N ASN A 74 -9.04 -9.33 -5.54
CA ASN A 74 -8.80 -8.00 -6.09
C ASN A 74 -7.84 -8.08 -7.28
N PRO A 75 -8.15 -8.91 -8.31
CA PRO A 75 -7.22 -9.23 -9.38
C PRO A 75 -6.82 -8.00 -10.20
N GLN A 76 -7.75 -7.04 -10.34
CA GLN A 76 -7.52 -5.82 -11.09
C GLN A 76 -6.57 -4.84 -10.40
N SER A 77 -6.49 -4.87 -9.07
CA SER A 77 -5.54 -4.05 -8.28
C SER A 77 -4.21 -4.77 -8.03
N GLY A 78 -4.03 -6.01 -8.50
CA GLY A 78 -2.84 -6.81 -8.25
C GLY A 78 -1.80 -6.72 -9.37
N LEU A 79 -0.57 -6.38 -9.02
CA LEU A 79 0.59 -6.44 -9.90
C LEU A 79 1.54 -7.54 -9.42
N ARG A 80 1.77 -8.54 -10.28
CA ARG A 80 2.72 -9.61 -9.99
C ARG A 80 4.15 -9.15 -10.31
N VAL A 81 5.01 -9.14 -9.29
CA VAL A 81 6.45 -8.90 -9.45
C VAL A 81 7.23 -10.20 -9.55
N ARG A 82 8.47 -10.10 -10.05
CA ARG A 82 9.39 -11.23 -10.06
C ARG A 82 9.97 -11.41 -8.65
N PRO A 83 9.99 -12.63 -8.10
CA PRO A 83 10.54 -12.85 -6.77
C PRO A 83 12.05 -12.59 -6.77
N PHE A 84 12.53 -11.80 -5.81
CA PHE A 84 13.96 -11.61 -5.59
C PHE A 84 14.53 -12.82 -4.85
N ARG A 85 15.37 -13.61 -5.53
CA ARG A 85 15.98 -14.84 -5.01
C ARG A 85 17.50 -14.79 -5.18
N ASN A 86 18.24 -15.54 -4.37
CA ASN A 86 19.71 -15.65 -4.43
C ASN A 86 20.39 -14.27 -4.44
N ALA A 87 20.11 -13.46 -3.41
CA ALA A 87 20.57 -12.07 -3.32
C ALA A 87 22.09 -11.90 -3.55
N HIS A 88 22.90 -12.83 -3.05
CA HIS A 88 24.36 -12.83 -3.23
C HIS A 88 24.80 -12.85 -4.71
N VAL A 89 23.99 -13.43 -5.62
CA VAL A 89 24.25 -13.43 -7.07
C VAL A 89 23.54 -12.28 -7.77
N ASN A 90 22.27 -12.04 -7.42
CA ASN A 90 21.37 -11.23 -8.24
C ASN A 90 21.28 -9.75 -7.81
N GLN A 91 21.80 -9.37 -6.64
CA GLN A 91 21.69 -7.99 -6.13
C GLN A 91 22.22 -6.93 -7.10
N SER A 92 23.27 -7.25 -7.87
CA SER A 92 23.92 -6.30 -8.77
C SER A 92 23.17 -6.13 -10.09
N THR A 93 22.40 -7.13 -10.51
CA THR A 93 21.70 -7.19 -11.80
C THR A 93 20.20 -6.95 -11.69
N ASP A 94 19.60 -7.12 -10.51
CA ASP A 94 18.18 -6.88 -10.31
C ASP A 94 17.83 -5.40 -10.53
N ARG A 95 16.80 -5.16 -11.34
CA ARG A 95 16.28 -3.82 -11.67
C ARG A 95 14.76 -3.76 -11.58
N GLU A 96 14.14 -4.74 -10.93
CA GLU A 96 12.68 -4.90 -10.90
C GLU A 96 12.04 -3.67 -10.22
N LEU A 97 12.44 -3.34 -8.99
CA LEU A 97 11.95 -2.17 -8.26
C LEU A 97 12.28 -0.84 -8.95
N LEU A 98 13.38 -0.76 -9.72
CA LEU A 98 13.73 0.46 -10.48
C LEU A 98 12.73 0.70 -11.61
N ARG A 99 12.35 -0.35 -12.33
CA ARG A 99 11.31 -0.26 -13.38
C ARG A 99 9.94 -0.03 -12.75
N LEU A 100 9.65 -0.69 -11.63
CA LEU A 100 8.38 -0.55 -10.93
C LEU A 100 8.18 0.88 -10.43
N ARG A 101 9.23 1.51 -9.89
CA ARG A 101 9.22 2.95 -9.55
C ARG A 101 8.79 3.81 -10.73
N GLN A 102 9.33 3.56 -11.92
CA GLN A 102 8.98 4.33 -13.10
C GLN A 102 7.52 4.12 -13.49
N TYR A 103 7.07 2.86 -13.54
CA TYR A 103 5.67 2.51 -13.79
C TYR A 103 4.70 3.20 -12.83
N LEU A 104 4.97 3.14 -11.52
CA LEU A 104 4.14 3.77 -10.49
C LEU A 104 4.06 5.29 -10.67
N LYS A 105 5.18 5.94 -11.01
CA LYS A 105 5.20 7.38 -11.30
C LYS A 105 4.42 7.74 -12.56
N ASP A 106 4.44 6.88 -13.57
CA ASP A 106 3.77 7.13 -14.84
C ASP A 106 2.25 6.97 -14.71
N ILE A 107 1.78 5.89 -14.07
CA ILE A 107 0.34 5.70 -13.84
C ILE A 107 -0.23 6.78 -12.91
N ALA A 108 0.50 7.16 -11.85
CA ALA A 108 0.05 8.17 -10.90
C ALA A 108 -0.12 9.57 -11.53
N ARG A 109 0.50 9.83 -12.68
CA ARG A 109 0.43 11.13 -13.37
C ARG A 109 -0.49 11.15 -14.58
N SER A 110 -0.81 9.99 -15.15
CA SER A 110 -1.47 9.89 -16.44
C SER A 110 -2.75 9.06 -16.43
N VAL A 111 -3.12 8.49 -15.29
CA VAL A 111 -4.28 7.60 -15.13
C VAL A 111 -5.07 7.99 -13.90
N ASP A 112 -6.32 8.41 -14.10
CA ASP A 112 -7.25 8.77 -13.02
C ASP A 112 -7.93 7.54 -12.39
N ASP A 113 -8.03 6.45 -13.15
CA ASP A 113 -8.69 5.21 -12.75
C ASP A 113 -7.82 3.99 -13.07
N PHE A 114 -7.19 3.42 -12.04
CA PHE A 114 -6.32 2.26 -12.13
C PHE A 114 -7.05 0.99 -12.53
N THR A 115 -8.39 0.91 -12.41
CA THR A 115 -9.16 -0.23 -12.88
C THR A 115 -9.11 -0.40 -14.40
N GLN A 116 -8.65 0.61 -15.14
CA GLN A 116 -8.47 0.55 -16.59
C GLN A 116 -7.10 -0.03 -17.01
N LEU A 117 -6.21 -0.33 -16.07
CA LEU A 117 -4.84 -0.79 -16.35
C LEU A 117 -4.77 -2.31 -16.50
N ASP A 118 -3.95 -2.80 -17.43
CA ASP A 118 -3.53 -4.21 -17.44
C ASP A 118 -2.16 -4.34 -16.77
N HIS A 119 -2.15 -4.58 -15.46
CA HIS A 119 -0.92 -4.73 -14.68
C HIS A 119 -0.08 -5.94 -15.10
N ARG A 120 -0.57 -6.86 -15.95
CA ARG A 120 0.27 -7.94 -16.51
C ARG A 120 1.26 -7.42 -17.56
N LYS A 121 1.00 -6.23 -18.11
CA LYS A 121 1.79 -5.57 -19.16
C LYS A 121 2.54 -4.34 -18.64
N TRP A 122 2.69 -4.22 -17.32
CA TRP A 122 3.27 -3.05 -16.67
C TRP A 122 4.66 -2.69 -17.18
N GLU A 123 5.50 -3.68 -17.52
CA GLU A 123 6.87 -3.47 -18.04
C GLU A 123 6.88 -2.76 -19.41
N SER A 124 5.78 -2.82 -20.16
CA SER A 124 5.61 -2.21 -21.48
C SER A 124 4.72 -0.97 -21.47
N TYR A 125 4.28 -0.53 -20.28
CA TYR A 125 3.41 0.62 -20.17
C TYR A 125 4.11 1.89 -20.64
N MET A 126 3.47 2.61 -21.56
CA MET A 126 3.91 3.93 -21.98
C MET A 126 2.78 4.92 -21.66
N PRO A 127 3.05 5.95 -20.83
CA PRO A 127 2.04 6.96 -20.56
C PRO A 127 1.71 7.69 -21.86
N LYS A 128 0.41 7.94 -22.09
CA LYS A 128 0.02 8.88 -23.15
C LYS A 128 0.65 10.22 -22.82
N THR A 129 1.30 10.86 -23.80
CA THR A 129 2.06 12.10 -23.59
C THR A 129 1.17 13.11 -22.87
N VAL A 130 1.43 13.30 -21.58
CA VAL A 130 0.73 14.33 -20.79
C VAL A 130 1.30 15.65 -21.28
N GLN A 131 0.47 16.47 -21.94
CA GLN A 131 0.81 17.88 -22.18
C GLN A 131 1.24 18.46 -20.84
N SER A 132 2.41 19.07 -20.78
CA SER A 132 3.05 19.52 -19.55
C SER A 132 2.20 20.58 -18.85
N SER A 133 1.21 20.19 -18.05
CA SER A 133 0.80 20.97 -16.91
C SER A 133 1.77 20.60 -15.79
N ALA A 134 2.67 21.51 -15.45
CA ALA A 134 3.58 21.36 -14.35
C ALA A 134 2.78 21.27 -13.03
N THR A 135 2.36 20.06 -12.65
CA THR A 135 1.79 19.83 -11.32
C THR A 135 2.97 19.79 -10.35
N VAL A 136 3.21 20.94 -9.70
CA VAL A 136 4.13 21.07 -8.58
C VAL A 136 3.73 20.03 -7.54
N TYR A 137 4.68 19.18 -7.17
CA TYR A 137 4.50 18.22 -6.09
C TYR A 137 4.35 19.02 -4.78
N SER A 138 3.12 19.32 -4.38
CA SER A 138 2.86 19.80 -3.02
C SER A 138 3.08 18.64 -2.07
N LYS A 139 4.01 18.81 -1.12
CA LYS A 139 4.28 17.85 -0.05
C LYS A 139 2.94 17.42 0.59
N PRO A 140 2.65 16.12 0.76
CA PRO A 140 1.44 15.68 1.46
C PRO A 140 1.48 16.23 2.89
N THR A 141 0.56 17.13 3.22
CA THR A 141 0.33 17.55 4.59
C THR A 141 -0.46 16.44 5.26
N LEU A 142 0.12 15.78 6.26
CA LEU A 142 -0.64 14.89 7.14
C LEU A 142 -1.81 15.68 7.74
N PRO A 143 -2.99 15.08 7.97
CA PRO A 143 -4.01 15.72 8.76
C PRO A 143 -3.36 16.15 10.09
N ALA A 144 -3.51 17.42 10.44
CA ALA A 144 -3.04 17.93 11.73
C ALA A 144 -3.68 17.06 12.82
N ASP A 145 -2.89 16.66 13.82
CA ASP A 145 -3.43 16.08 15.03
C ASP A 145 -4.52 17.03 15.55
N ASP A 146 -5.77 16.58 15.59
CA ASP A 146 -6.85 17.32 16.22
C ASP A 146 -6.40 17.65 17.66
N PRO A 147 -6.51 18.92 18.10
CA PRO A 147 -6.16 19.25 19.47
C PRO A 147 -7.05 18.44 20.40
N GLU A 148 -6.39 17.65 21.24
CA GLU A 148 -6.96 16.84 22.31
C GLU A 148 -8.06 17.64 23.02
N ALA A 149 -9.29 17.12 23.01
CA ALA A 149 -10.42 17.76 23.66
C ALA A 149 -10.06 17.98 25.15
N PRO A 150 -10.38 19.16 25.72
CA PRO A 150 -10.01 19.44 27.10
C PRO A 150 -10.71 18.45 28.03
N VAL A 151 -9.90 17.75 28.82
CA VAL A 151 -10.35 16.97 29.96
C VAL A 151 -11.10 17.92 30.89
N SER A 152 -12.38 17.66 31.12
CA SER A 152 -13.17 18.39 32.10
C SER A 152 -12.79 17.88 33.49
N ASP A 153 -12.00 18.67 34.20
CA ASP A 153 -11.83 18.56 35.65
C ASP A 153 -13.09 19.08 36.34
N ASP A 154 -14.11 18.23 36.49
CA ASP A 154 -15.18 18.47 37.47
C ASP A 154 -14.71 17.98 38.84
N ALA A 155 -13.89 18.81 39.48
CA ALA A 155 -13.72 18.82 40.92
C ALA A 155 -14.47 20.02 41.50
N LYS A 156 -15.66 19.77 42.06
CA LYS A 156 -16.24 20.62 43.10
C LYS A 156 -16.85 19.75 44.20
N ASP A 157 -16.02 19.54 45.20
CA ASP A 157 -16.42 19.42 46.60
C ASP A 157 -16.98 20.77 47.07
N ASP A 158 -18.15 20.78 47.73
CA ASP A 158 -18.44 21.55 48.95
C ASP A 158 -19.95 21.72 49.22
N GLN A 159 -20.37 21.08 50.33
CA GLN A 159 -21.13 21.63 51.46
C GLN A 159 -22.57 22.16 51.28
N GLN A 160 -23.52 21.32 51.75
CA GLN A 160 -24.50 21.56 52.84
C GLN A 160 -25.56 22.68 52.73
N PRO A 161 -26.65 22.68 53.54
CA PRO A 161 -26.91 21.97 54.81
C PRO A 161 -27.85 20.75 54.75
#